data_AF-A0AAV4WYL2-F1
#
_entry.id   AF-A0AAV4WYL2-F1
#
_cell.length_a   1.000
_cell.length_b   1.000
_cell.length_c   1.000
_cell.angle_alpha   90.00
_cell.angle_beta   90.00
_cell.angle_gamma   90.00
#
_symmetry.space_group_name_H-M   'P 1'
#
loop_
_entity.id
_entity.type
_entity.pdbx_description
1 polymer ?
#
loop_
_entity_poly.entity_id
_entity_poly.type
_entity_poly.pdbx_seq_one_letter_code
_entity_poly.pdbx_strand_id
1 'polypeptide(L)'
;MGGCSFLSKCIQAERSGLLAVMICDNDVFNDDQYIDMVDDTTKRTCSIPALFILGKDGFMIRKNLDTYNMMRAIINIPINMTYILPHEQKKPPWILW
;
A
#
# COMPACT_ATOMS: atom_id res chain seq x y z
N MET A 1 -7.71 -10.44 6.80
CA MET A 1 -8.99 -10.20 7.51
C MET A 1 -9.26 -8.70 7.65
N GLY A 2 -10.44 -8.25 7.23
CA GLY A 2 -10.95 -6.89 7.39
C GLY A 2 -11.84 -6.74 8.64
N GLY A 3 -11.27 -6.90 9.84
CA GLY A 3 -12.03 -6.84 11.11
C GLY A 3 -12.05 -5.48 11.80
N CYS A 4 -11.41 -4.47 11.21
CA CYS A 4 -11.32 -3.11 11.74
C CYS A 4 -11.19 -2.11 10.59
N SER A 5 -11.54 -0.84 10.86
CA SER A 5 -11.46 0.26 9.90
C SER A 5 -10.02 0.57 9.45
N PHE A 6 -9.88 1.23 8.30
CA PHE A 6 -8.59 1.75 7.83
C PHE A 6 -7.96 2.69 8.86
N LEU A 7 -8.75 3.63 9.41
CA LEU A 7 -8.26 4.54 10.44
C LEU A 7 -7.70 3.81 11.67
N SER A 8 -8.37 2.75 12.13
CA SER A 8 -7.88 1.96 13.28
C SER A 8 -6.53 1.29 12.98
N LYS A 9 -6.31 0.83 11.74
CA LYS A 9 -5.02 0.27 11.30
C LYS A 9 -3.93 1.36 11.30
N CYS A 10 -4.24 2.55 10.79
CA CYS A 10 -3.30 3.67 10.74
C CYS A 10 -2.90 4.14 12.15
N ILE A 11 -3.87 4.33 13.05
CA ILE A 11 -3.60 4.72 14.45
C ILE A 11 -2.73 3.69 15.16
N GLN A 12 -2.99 2.39 14.93
CA GLN A 12 -2.18 1.34 15.54
C GLN A 12 -0.74 1.36 15.00
N ALA A 13 -0.56 1.56 13.70
CA ALA A 13 0.75 1.69 13.08
C ALA A 13 1.52 2.91 13.60
N GLU A 14 0.86 4.07 13.72
CA GLU A 14 1.43 5.29 14.31
C GLU A 14 1.91 5.04 15.75
N ARG A 15 1.10 4.37 16.57
CA ARG A 15 1.47 3.99 17.95
C ARG A 15 2.67 3.04 18.02
N SER A 16 2.89 2.23 16.99
CA SER A 16 4.05 1.35 16.87
C SER A 16 5.30 2.05 16.33
N GLY A 17 5.24 3.36 16.08
CA GLY A 17 6.37 4.16 15.60
C GLY A 17 6.65 4.04 14.10
N LEU A 18 5.68 3.58 13.30
CA LEU A 18 5.80 3.57 11.85
C LEU A 18 5.68 4.99 11.29
N LEU A 19 6.39 5.26 10.18
CA LEU A 19 6.38 6.56 9.50
C LEU A 19 5.29 6.66 8.42
N ALA A 20 4.78 5.52 7.94
CA ALA A 20 3.77 5.43 6.89
C ALA A 20 3.13 4.03 6.91
N VAL A 21 1.96 3.89 6.30
CA VAL A 21 1.27 2.60 6.14
C VAL A 21 0.87 2.38 4.68
N MET A 22 1.16 1.17 4.17
CA MET A 22 0.57 0.66 2.93
C MET A 22 -0.42 -0.45 3.28
N ILE A 23 -1.67 -0.31 2.85
CA ILE A 23 -2.74 -1.28 3.05
C ILE A 23 -3.07 -1.88 1.69
N CYS A 24 -3.06 -3.21 1.59
CA CYS A 24 -3.44 -3.91 0.37
C CYS A 24 -4.80 -4.58 0.50
N ASP A 25 -5.46 -4.79 -0.64
CA ASP A 25 -6.62 -5.69 -0.71
C ASP A 25 -6.20 -7.10 -0.26
N ASN A 26 -7.14 -7.79 0.40
CA ASN A 26 -7.01 -9.18 0.77
C ASN A 26 -7.19 -10.13 -0.43
N ASP A 27 -7.84 -9.69 -1.51
CA ASP A 27 -7.87 -10.42 -2.77
C ASP A 27 -6.56 -10.22 -3.55
N VAL A 28 -5.70 -11.25 -3.54
CA VAL A 28 -4.40 -11.24 -4.23
C VAL A 28 -4.49 -11.19 -5.76
N PHE A 29 -5.69 -11.40 -6.31
CA PHE A 29 -5.94 -11.32 -7.75
C PHE A 29 -6.49 -9.96 -8.18
N ASN A 30 -6.92 -9.11 -7.25
CA ASN A 30 -7.36 -7.75 -7.56
C ASN A 30 -6.17 -6.92 -8.08
N ASP A 31 -6.24 -6.51 -9.33
CA ASP A 31 -5.23 -5.72 -10.06
C ASP A 31 -5.78 -4.43 -10.68
N ASP A 32 -7.02 -4.04 -10.38
CA ASP A 32 -7.68 -2.86 -10.94
C ASP A 32 -8.63 -2.12 -9.98
N GLN A 33 -9.21 -2.79 -8.99
CA GLN A 33 -10.20 -2.20 -8.09
C GLN A 33 -9.53 -1.50 -6.89
N TYR A 34 -9.49 -0.17 -6.97
CA TYR A 34 -9.12 0.66 -5.84
C TYR A 34 -10.30 0.88 -4.89
N ILE A 35 -9.99 1.00 -3.60
CA ILE A 35 -10.95 1.34 -2.55
C ILE A 35 -10.54 2.69 -1.94
N ASP A 36 -11.51 3.59 -1.80
CA ASP A 36 -11.33 4.82 -1.05
C ASP A 36 -11.26 4.52 0.46
N MET A 37 -10.16 4.91 1.09
CA MET A 37 -10.01 4.81 2.54
C MET A 37 -10.82 5.92 3.22
N VAL A 38 -12.07 5.62 3.54
CA VAL A 38 -12.96 6.57 4.23
C VAL A 38 -12.73 6.53 5.75
N ASP A 39 -12.84 7.70 6.39
CA ASP A 39 -12.88 7.83 7.85
C ASP A 39 -14.03 7.00 8.44
N ASP A 40 -13.85 6.48 9.66
CA ASP A 40 -14.85 5.68 10.35
C ASP A 40 -15.78 6.51 11.26
N THR A 41 -15.82 7.83 11.07
CA THR A 41 -16.69 8.82 11.75
C THR A 41 -16.47 8.97 13.26
N THR A 42 -15.45 8.32 13.81
CA THR A 42 -15.16 8.35 15.25
C THR A 42 -14.44 9.60 15.73
N LYS A 43 -14.15 10.57 14.84
CA LYS A 43 -13.39 11.81 15.10
C LYS A 43 -11.95 11.58 15.58
N ARG A 44 -11.47 10.34 15.57
CA ARG A 44 -10.06 10.04 15.81
C ARG A 44 -9.25 10.50 14.60
N THR A 45 -7.99 10.83 14.82
CA THR A 45 -7.08 11.27 13.76
C THR A 45 -5.82 10.43 13.78
N CYS A 46 -5.14 10.40 12.63
CA CYS A 46 -3.86 9.74 12.44
C CYS A 46 -2.95 10.69 11.65
N SER A 47 -1.71 10.84 12.08
CA SER A 47 -0.80 11.85 11.51
C SER A 47 0.14 11.28 10.44
N ILE A 48 0.21 9.95 10.32
CA ILE A 48 1.09 9.29 9.35
C ILE A 48 0.37 9.08 8.02
N PRO A 49 1.08 9.23 6.88
CA PRO A 49 0.53 8.96 5.57
C PRO A 49 0.11 7.50 5.44
N ALA A 50 -1.05 7.28 4.82
CA ALA A 50 -1.57 5.97 4.49
C ALA A 50 -1.85 5.89 2.99
N LEU A 51 -1.51 4.76 2.38
CA LEU A 51 -1.78 4.47 0.97
C LEU A 51 -2.50 3.13 0.85
N PHE A 52 -3.53 3.08 0.01
CA PHE A 52 -4.12 1.82 -0.45
C PHE A 52 -3.41 1.36 -1.72
N ILE A 53 -3.05 0.08 -1.78
CA ILE A 53 -2.48 -0.57 -2.97
C ILE A 53 -3.32 -1.79 -3.35
N LEU A 54 -3.23 -2.20 -4.60
CA LEU A 54 -3.96 -3.35 -5.11
C LEU A 54 -3.48 -4.64 -4.42
N GLY A 55 -4.36 -5.64 -4.34
CA GLY A 55 -4.02 -6.90 -3.70
C GLY A 55 -2.92 -7.64 -4.45
N LYS A 56 -2.89 -7.54 -5.79
CA LYS A 56 -1.79 -8.06 -6.61
C LYS A 56 -0.43 -7.45 -6.26
N ASP A 57 -0.38 -6.13 -6.07
CA ASP A 57 0.86 -5.42 -5.69
C ASP A 57 1.33 -5.83 -4.29
N GLY A 58 0.43 -5.82 -3.32
CA GLY A 58 0.74 -6.26 -1.95
C GLY A 58 1.21 -7.71 -1.89
N PHE A 59 0.58 -8.59 -2.65
CA PHE A 59 0.99 -9.98 -2.80
C PHE A 59 2.41 -10.09 -3.37
N MET A 60 2.72 -9.35 -4.43
CA MET A 60 4.03 -9.41 -5.07
C MET A 60 5.14 -8.84 -4.17
N ILE A 61 4.89 -7.76 -3.41
CA ILE A 61 5.85 -7.25 -2.42
C ILE A 61 6.18 -8.33 -1.38
N ARG A 62 5.15 -8.92 -0.76
CA ARG A 62 5.34 -9.98 0.25
C ARG A 62 6.04 -11.20 -0.34
N LYS A 63 5.58 -11.67 -1.50
CA LYS A 63 6.17 -12.83 -2.18
C LYS A 63 7.66 -12.64 -2.46
N ASN A 64 8.07 -11.44 -2.88
CA ASN A 64 9.49 -11.16 -3.12
C ASN A 64 10.29 -11.16 -1.82
N LEU A 65 9.79 -10.53 -0.75
CA LEU A 65 10.44 -10.58 0.56
C LEU A 65 10.65 -12.03 1.04
N ASP A 66 9.61 -12.86 0.92
CA ASP A 66 9.67 -14.27 1.32
C ASP A 66 10.64 -15.07 0.44
N THR A 67 10.58 -14.87 -0.89
CA THR A 67 11.41 -15.60 -1.86
C THR A 67 12.91 -15.30 -1.65
N TYR A 68 13.26 -14.07 -1.31
CA TYR A 68 14.65 -13.67 -1.06
C TYR A 68 15.03 -13.73 0.42
N ASN A 69 14.16 -14.27 1.29
CA ASN A 69 14.36 -14.35 2.74
C ASN A 69 14.75 -13.00 3.37
N MET A 70 14.13 -11.92 2.90
CA MET A 70 14.36 -10.55 3.35
C MET A 70 13.31 -10.13 4.37
N MET A 71 13.74 -9.70 5.54
CA MET A 71 12.83 -9.14 6.55
C MET A 71 12.35 -7.72 6.23
N ARG A 72 13.05 -7.01 5.33
CA ARG A 72 12.74 -5.62 4.95
C ARG A 72 13.24 -5.33 3.54
N ALA A 73 12.66 -4.33 2.90
CA ALA A 73 13.13 -3.77 1.65
C ALA A 73 13.27 -2.25 1.74
N ILE A 74 14.11 -1.68 0.88
CA ILE A 74 14.17 -0.24 0.64
C ILE A 74 13.24 0.07 -0.52
N ILE A 75 12.34 1.03 -0.33
CA ILE A 75 11.43 1.50 -1.37
C ILE A 75 11.80 2.93 -1.78
N ASN A 76 11.64 3.22 -3.08
CA ASN A 76 11.76 4.57 -3.60
C ASN A 76 10.37 5.02 -4.04
N ILE A 77 9.84 6.07 -3.41
CA ILE A 77 8.56 6.66 -3.77
C ILE A 77 8.83 7.87 -4.68
N PRO A 78 8.55 7.80 -5.99
CA PRO A 78 8.76 8.92 -6.88
C PRO A 78 7.71 10.01 -6.57
N ILE A 79 8.18 11.16 -6.08
CA ILE A 79 7.32 12.30 -5.70
C ILE A 79 6.80 13.11 -6.90
N ASN A 80 7.33 12.89 -8.10
CA ASN A 80 6.91 13.61 -9.30
C ASN A 80 6.90 12.68 -10.52
N MET A 81 5.70 12.22 -10.89
CA MET A 81 5.47 11.41 -12.09
C MET A 81 4.74 12.18 -13.20
N THR A 82 4.40 13.45 -12.99
CA THR A 82 3.58 14.25 -13.91
C THR A 82 4.21 14.40 -15.30
N TYR A 83 5.54 14.40 -15.38
CA TYR A 83 6.29 14.59 -16.63
C TYR A 83 6.96 13.31 -17.15
N ILE A 84 6.75 12.16 -16.50
CA ILE A 84 7.36 10.89 -16.91
C ILE A 84 6.45 10.22 -17.94
N LEU A 85 6.95 10.00 -19.16
CA LEU A 85 6.17 9.37 -20.22
C LEU A 85 5.79 7.93 -19.83
N PRO A 86 4.60 7.41 -20.20
CA PRO A 86 4.15 6.08 -19.76
C PRO A 86 5.14 4.94 -20.03
N HIS A 87 5.91 5.01 -21.11
CA HIS A 87 6.92 4.00 -21.46
C HIS A 87 8.22 4.10 -20.64
N GLU A 88 8.48 5.25 -20.01
CA GLU A 88 9.61 5.47 -19.11
C GLU A 88 9.26 5.13 -17.66
N GLN A 89 7.96 5.00 -17.36
CA GLN A 89 7.48 4.60 -16.04
C GLN A 89 7.84 3.14 -15.78
N LYS A 90 8.58 2.89 -14.70
CA LYS A 90 8.87 1.55 -14.21
C LYS A 90 7.61 0.96 -13.57
N LYS A 91 6.72 0.42 -14.39
CA LYS A 91 5.54 -0.31 -13.92
C LYS A 91 5.92 -1.72 -13.50
N PRO A 92 5.24 -2.29 -12.49
CA PRO A 92 5.38 -3.69 -12.17
C PRO A 92 4.96 -4.57 -13.37
N PRO A 93 5.66 -5.68 -13.64
CA PRO A 93 5.43 -6.51 -14.83
C PRO A 93 4.09 -7.28 -14.82
N TRP A 94 3.35 -7.23 -13.71
CA TRP A 94 2.05 -7.86 -13.56
C TRP A 94 0.86 -6.91 -13.77
N ILE A 95 1.13 -5.63 -14.07
CA ILE A 95 0.09 -4.68 -14.50
C ILE A 95 0.04 -4.74 -16.02
N LEU A 96 -1.09 -5.16 -16.60
CA LEU A 96 -1.20 -5.41 -18.04
C LEU A 96 -1.37 -4.14 -18.90
N TRP A 97 -1.58 -2.96 -18.31
CA TRP A 97 -1.72 -1.68 -19.03
C TRP A 97 -1.56 -0.47 -18.11
#